data_AF-A0A7S1T015-F1
#
_entry.id   AF-A0A7S1T015-F1
#
_cell.length_a   1.000
_cell.length_b   1.000
_cell.length_c   1.000
_cell.angle_alpha   90.00
_cell.angle_beta   90.00
_cell.angle_gamma   90.00
#
_symmetry.space_group_name_H-M   'P 1'
#
loop_
_entity.id
_entity.type
_entity.pdbx_description
1 polymer ?
#
loop_
_entity_poly.entity_id
_entity_poly.type
_entity_poly.pdbx_seq_one_letter_code
_entity_poly.pdbx_strand_id
1 'polypeptide(L)'
;SNNPENQQAVRRHGGIKPLVRLLSQSVAAEVAAEAAIALMTLCFNNPGNQDAVKAEGGVGALVGLLREGTEEGVRLQAILALNALVGDNIPIKEEIRDVGGLPHLVNLLKVRV
;
A
#
# COMPACT_ATOMS: atom_id res chain seq x y z
N SER A 1 0.90 5.03 15.86
CA SER A 1 -0.29 4.94 16.74
C SER A 1 -1.21 3.85 16.23
N ASN A 2 -1.30 2.70 16.90
CA ASN A 2 -2.13 1.57 16.46
C ASN A 2 -3.45 1.55 17.25
N ASN A 3 -4.38 2.44 16.90
CA ASN A 3 -5.70 2.51 17.52
C ASN A 3 -6.76 1.98 16.53
N PRO A 4 -7.31 0.77 16.75
CA PRO A 4 -8.30 0.17 15.86
C PRO A 4 -9.56 1.02 15.64
N GLU A 5 -9.99 1.79 16.64
CA GLU A 5 -11.16 2.69 16.51
C GLU A 5 -10.86 3.83 15.54
N ASN A 6 -9.70 4.47 15.67
CA ASN A 6 -9.28 5.54 14.76
C ASN A 6 -9.10 5.01 13.33
N GLN A 7 -8.49 3.84 13.18
CA GLN A 7 -8.32 3.19 11.87
C GLN A 7 -9.68 2.94 11.20
N GLN A 8 -10.64 2.41 11.96
CA GLN A 8 -11.99 2.17 11.46
C GLN A 8 -12.74 3.47 11.17
N ALA A 9 -12.59 4.50 12.02
CA ALA A 9 -13.21 5.80 11.84
C ALA A 9 -12.77 6.42 10.51
N VAL A 10 -11.47 6.43 10.22
CA VAL A 10 -10.94 6.94 8.93
C VAL A 10 -11.59 6.24 7.74
N ARG A 11 -11.73 4.91 7.78
CA ARG A 11 -12.45 4.15 6.74
C ARG A 11 -13.93 4.53 6.67
N ARG A 12 -14.64 4.58 7.81
CA ARG A 12 -16.08 4.90 7.87
C ARG A 12 -16.38 6.31 7.34
N HIS A 13 -15.44 7.24 7.49
CA HIS A 13 -15.54 8.59 6.92
C HIS A 13 -14.99 8.70 5.49
N GLY A 14 -14.69 7.58 4.83
CA GLY A 14 -14.28 7.56 3.41
C GLY A 14 -12.83 7.95 3.14
N GLY A 15 -11.96 7.98 4.16
CA GLY A 15 -10.58 8.45 4.04
C GLY A 15 -9.65 7.55 3.21
N ILE A 16 -10.01 6.27 2.99
CA ILE A 16 -9.19 5.32 2.22
C ILE A 16 -9.05 5.72 0.75
N LYS A 17 -10.16 6.12 0.11
CA LYS A 17 -10.19 6.42 -1.32
C LYS A 17 -9.28 7.59 -1.72
N PRO A 18 -9.29 8.74 -1.01
CA PRO A 18 -8.33 9.82 -1.26
C PRO A 18 -6.88 9.37 -1.11
N LEU A 19 -6.55 8.56 -0.10
CA LEU A 19 -5.18 8.06 0.10
C LEU A 19 -4.73 7.18 -1.08
N VAL A 20 -5.61 6.29 -1.57
CA VAL A 20 -5.31 5.48 -2.77
C VAL A 20 -5.11 6.34 -4.01
N ARG A 21 -5.88 7.42 -4.19
CA ARG A 21 -5.67 8.37 -5.29
C ARG A 21 -4.31 9.07 -5.20
N LEU A 22 -3.89 9.47 -4.00
CA LEU A 22 -2.59 10.13 -3.80
C LEU A 22 -1.41 9.24 -4.19
N LEU A 23 -1.52 7.91 -4.08
CA LEU A 23 -0.47 6.99 -4.53
C LEU A 23 -0.20 7.06 -6.03
N SER A 24 -1.22 7.37 -6.85
CA SER A 24 -1.15 7.25 -8.32
C SER A 24 -1.23 8.59 -9.04
N GLN A 25 -1.79 9.62 -8.40
CA GLN A 25 -2.04 10.94 -9.00
C GLN A 25 -1.18 12.05 -8.43
N SER A 26 -0.33 11.76 -7.43
CA SER A 26 0.57 12.77 -6.88
C SER A 26 1.67 13.12 -7.88
N VAL A 27 1.91 14.41 -8.05
CA VAL A 27 3.06 14.95 -8.81
C VAL A 27 4.34 14.90 -7.97
N ALA A 28 4.22 14.88 -6.64
CA ALA A 28 5.34 14.86 -5.69
C ALA A 28 5.54 13.45 -5.10
N ALA A 29 6.79 12.98 -5.11
CA ALA A 29 7.19 11.68 -4.57
C ALA A 29 6.86 11.57 -3.08
N GLU A 30 7.07 12.64 -2.33
CA GLU A 30 6.86 12.71 -0.88
C GLU A 30 5.39 12.48 -0.50
N VAL A 31 4.46 13.03 -1.27
CA VAL A 31 3.03 12.84 -1.03
C VAL A 31 2.60 11.39 -1.26
N ALA A 32 3.18 10.71 -2.26
CA ALA A 32 2.94 9.29 -2.47
C ALA A 32 3.53 8.45 -1.33
N ALA A 33 4.71 8.81 -0.80
CA ALA A 33 5.29 8.17 0.36
C ALA A 33 4.43 8.34 1.63
N GLU A 34 3.95 9.56 1.92
CA GLU A 34 3.08 9.82 3.07
C GLU A 34 1.73 9.09 2.95
N ALA A 35 1.17 9.01 1.74
CA ALA A 35 -0.03 8.23 1.48
C ALA A 35 0.22 6.73 1.76
N ALA A 36 1.36 6.18 1.35
CA ALA A 36 1.73 4.81 1.64
C ALA A 36 1.91 4.57 3.16
N ILE A 37 2.58 5.48 3.88
CA ILE A 37 2.74 5.41 5.35
C ILE A 37 1.38 5.44 6.07
N ALA A 38 0.48 6.31 5.62
CA ALA A 38 -0.87 6.39 6.17
C ALA A 38 -1.62 5.08 5.96
N LEU A 39 -1.59 4.51 4.75
CA LEU A 39 -2.21 3.23 4.44
C LEU A 39 -1.60 2.06 5.21
N MET A 40 -0.28 2.04 5.38
CA MET A 40 0.41 1.08 6.25
C MET A 40 -0.18 1.10 7.67
N THR A 41 -0.29 2.29 8.26
CA THR A 41 -0.80 2.47 9.62
C THR A 41 -2.28 2.10 9.74
N LEU A 42 -3.08 2.39 8.71
CA LEU A 42 -4.51 2.10 8.68
C LEU A 42 -4.81 0.61 8.50
N CYS A 43 -3.96 -0.11 7.76
CA CYS A 43 -4.18 -1.52 7.43
C CYS A 43 -3.55 -2.49 8.43
N PHE A 44 -2.59 -2.04 9.24
CA PHE A 44 -1.91 -2.89 10.20
C PHE A 44 -2.89 -3.59 11.16
N ASN A 45 -2.96 -4.91 11.07
CA ASN A 45 -3.90 -5.77 11.81
C ASN A 45 -5.38 -5.35 11.68
N ASN A 46 -5.78 -4.84 10.51
CA ASN A 46 -7.14 -4.37 10.27
C ASN A 46 -7.72 -4.90 8.94
N PRO A 47 -8.30 -6.12 8.94
CA PRO A 47 -8.82 -6.75 7.72
C PRO A 47 -9.85 -5.89 6.99
N GLY A 48 -10.71 -5.20 7.73
CA GLY A 48 -11.71 -4.31 7.14
C GLY A 48 -11.12 -3.12 6.37
N ASN A 49 -9.98 -2.61 6.80
CA ASN A 49 -9.25 -1.57 6.08
C ASN A 49 -8.45 -2.16 4.91
N GLN A 50 -7.84 -3.34 5.10
CA GLN A 50 -7.14 -4.07 4.04
C GLN A 50 -8.06 -4.31 2.83
N ASP A 51 -9.27 -4.84 3.08
CA ASP A 51 -10.29 -5.10 2.05
C ASP A 51 -10.76 -3.81 1.38
N ALA A 52 -10.90 -2.72 2.13
CA ALA A 52 -11.29 -1.42 1.58
C ALA A 52 -10.21 -0.84 0.66
N VAL A 53 -8.93 -0.95 1.02
CA VAL A 53 -7.84 -0.50 0.15
C VAL A 53 -7.79 -1.34 -1.12
N LYS A 54 -7.95 -2.66 -1.00
CA LYS A 54 -8.07 -3.57 -2.14
C LYS A 54 -9.22 -3.15 -3.07
N ALA A 55 -10.42 -2.93 -2.51
CA ALA A 55 -11.60 -2.54 -3.28
C ALA A 55 -11.45 -1.20 -4.02
N GLU A 56 -10.68 -0.26 -3.48
CA GLU A 56 -10.38 1.03 -4.14
C GLU A 56 -9.20 0.94 -5.13
N GLY A 57 -8.63 -0.26 -5.37
CA GLY A 57 -7.52 -0.48 -6.30
C GLY A 57 -6.14 -0.14 -5.75
N GLY A 58 -6.01 -0.02 -4.42
CA GLY A 58 -4.77 0.37 -3.77
C GLY A 58 -3.62 -0.62 -3.91
N VAL A 59 -3.91 -1.92 -4.08
CA VAL A 59 -2.85 -2.94 -4.29
C VAL A 59 -2.11 -2.66 -5.59
N GLY A 60 -2.84 -2.45 -6.70
CA GLY A 60 -2.25 -2.10 -7.98
C GLY A 60 -1.47 -0.78 -7.94
N ALA A 61 -1.99 0.24 -7.24
CA ALA A 61 -1.31 1.52 -7.08
C ALA A 61 0.02 1.37 -6.32
N LEU A 62 0.02 0.62 -5.21
CA LEU A 62 1.24 0.34 -4.44
C LEU A 62 2.26 -0.47 -5.24
N VAL A 63 1.83 -1.49 -5.99
CA VAL A 63 2.72 -2.24 -6.90
C VAL A 63 3.31 -1.34 -7.98
N GLY A 64 2.53 -0.40 -8.51
CA GLY A 64 3.00 0.60 -9.47
C GLY A 64 4.16 1.45 -8.94
N LEU A 65 4.13 1.78 -7.65
CA LEU A 65 5.22 2.53 -6.99
C LEU A 65 6.52 1.72 -6.88
N LEU A 66 6.49 0.39 -6.99
CA LEU A 66 7.70 -0.44 -6.92
C LEU A 66 8.55 -0.43 -8.21
N ARG A 67 8.07 0.21 -9.27
CA ARG A 67 8.76 0.26 -10.57
C ARG A 67 10.12 0.95 -10.46
N GLU A 68 11.04 0.52 -11.32
CA GLU A 68 12.32 1.19 -11.54
C GLU A 68 12.06 2.63 -12.03
N GLY A 69 12.75 3.61 -11.44
CA GLY A 69 12.55 5.03 -11.70
C GLY A 69 11.76 5.79 -10.64
N THR A 70 10.98 5.11 -9.79
CA THR A 70 10.41 5.70 -8.58
C THR A 70 11.51 5.95 -7.54
N GLU A 71 11.46 7.02 -6.76
CA GLU A 71 12.44 7.28 -5.69
C GLU A 71 12.50 6.13 -4.68
N GLU A 72 13.71 5.80 -4.20
CA GLU A 72 13.94 4.67 -3.31
C GLU A 72 13.12 4.75 -2.01
N GLY A 73 13.00 5.95 -1.43
CA GLY A 73 12.18 6.19 -0.24
C GLY A 73 10.71 5.83 -0.47
N VAL A 74 10.15 6.22 -1.62
CA VAL A 74 8.76 5.90 -1.98
C VAL A 74 8.58 4.40 -2.20
N ARG A 75 9.52 3.73 -2.89
CA ARG A 75 9.49 2.27 -3.05
C ARG A 75 9.47 1.55 -1.71
N LEU A 76 10.31 1.99 -0.77
CA LEU A 76 10.38 1.41 0.57
C LEU A 76 9.03 1.55 1.31
N GLN A 77 8.42 2.74 1.28
CA GLN A 77 7.12 2.93 1.93
C GLN A 77 6.00 2.12 1.27
N ALA A 78 6.02 1.98 -0.05
CA ALA A 78 5.07 1.13 -0.76
C ALA A 78 5.20 -0.35 -0.36
N ILE A 79 6.42 -0.86 -0.15
CA ILE A 79 6.65 -2.23 0.34
C ILE A 79 6.08 -2.40 1.75
N LEU A 80 6.34 -1.45 2.65
CA LEU A 80 5.86 -1.51 4.02
C LEU A 80 4.32 -1.47 4.07
N ALA A 81 3.71 -0.64 3.23
CA ALA A 81 2.26 -0.62 3.05
C ALA A 81 1.73 -1.96 2.52
N LEU A 82 2.32 -2.52 1.46
CA LEU A 82 1.94 -3.84 0.93
C LEU A 82 2.05 -4.92 2.00
N ASN A 83 3.09 -4.92 2.83
CA ASN A 83 3.24 -5.88 3.91
C ASN A 83 2.10 -5.76 4.95
N ALA A 84 1.72 -4.53 5.32
CA ALA A 84 0.60 -4.28 6.22
C ALA A 84 -0.76 -4.67 5.62
N LEU A 85 -0.89 -4.59 4.29
CA LEU A 85 -2.06 -5.07 3.56
C LEU A 85 -2.13 -6.59 3.51
N VAL A 86 -1.00 -7.25 3.25
CA VAL A 86 -0.93 -8.69 2.96
C VAL A 86 -1.33 -9.52 4.16
N GLY A 87 -0.73 -9.30 5.33
CA GLY A 87 -0.95 -10.10 6.55
C GLY A 87 -1.39 -11.55 6.29
N ASP A 88 -2.57 -11.91 6.77
CA ASP A 88 -3.26 -13.18 6.48
C ASP A 88 -4.37 -13.06 5.41
N ASN A 89 -4.42 -11.95 4.67
CA ASN A 89 -5.43 -11.69 3.65
C ASN A 89 -5.07 -12.35 2.31
N ILE A 90 -5.56 -13.59 2.12
CA ILE A 90 -5.31 -14.39 0.91
C ILE A 90 -5.73 -13.65 -0.38
N PRO A 91 -6.92 -13.01 -0.48
CA PRO A 91 -7.31 -12.25 -1.67
C PRO A 91 -6.30 -11.17 -2.07
N ILE A 92 -5.65 -10.50 -1.12
CA ILE A 92 -4.62 -9.50 -1.41
C ILE A 92 -3.34 -10.16 -1.93
N LYS A 93 -2.96 -11.34 -1.40
CA LYS A 93 -1.81 -12.11 -1.89
C LYS A 93 -2.00 -12.51 -3.36
N GLU A 94 -3.20 -12.95 -3.71
CA GLU A 94 -3.57 -13.29 -5.09
C GLU A 94 -3.55 -12.05 -5.99
N GLU A 95 -4.11 -10.93 -5.52
CA GLU A 95 -4.11 -9.69 -6.30
C GLU A 95 -2.70 -9.18 -6.59
N ILE A 96 -1.77 -9.24 -5.62
CA ILE A 96 -0.37 -8.88 -5.83
C ILE A 96 0.26 -9.72 -6.95
N ARG A 97 -0.03 -11.02 -7.01
CA ARG A 97 0.41 -11.88 -8.10
C ARG A 97 -0.19 -11.41 -9.43
N ASP A 98 -1.50 -11.18 -9.44
CA ASP A 98 -2.26 -10.93 -10.66
C ASP A 98 -1.93 -9.54 -11.27
N VAL A 99 -1.59 -8.54 -10.45
CA VAL A 99 -1.10 -7.23 -10.92
C VAL A 99 0.40 -7.21 -11.24
N GLY A 100 1.08 -8.37 -11.18
CA GLY A 100 2.50 -8.49 -11.54
C GLY A 100 3.46 -7.92 -10.50
N GLY A 101 3.10 -7.92 -9.22
CA GLY A 101 3.95 -7.40 -8.14
C GLY A 101 5.12 -8.32 -7.76
N LEU A 102 5.03 -9.64 -8.02
CA LEU A 102 6.06 -10.60 -7.63
C LEU A 102 7.44 -10.31 -8.22
N PRO A 103 7.60 -10.02 -9.54
CA PRO A 103 8.90 -9.64 -10.10
C PRO A 103 9.51 -8.42 -9.42
N HIS A 104 8.71 -7.42 -9.04
CA HIS A 104 9.20 -6.21 -8.38
C HIS A 104 9.70 -6.52 -6.97
N LEU A 105 8.95 -7.32 -6.20
CA LEU A 105 9.37 -7.79 -4.88
C LEU A 105 10.65 -8.63 -4.95
N VAL A 106 10.77 -9.53 -5.93
CA VAL A 106 11.99 -10.34 -6.14
C VAL A 106 13.17 -9.47 -6.55
N ASN A 107 12.98 -8.49 -7.44
CA ASN A 107 14.04 -7.59 -7.84
C ASN A 107 14.53 -6.73 -6.67
N LEU A 108 13.64 -6.29 -5.78
CA LEU A 108 14.02 -5.57 -4.57
C LEU A 108 14.93 -6.39 -3.65
N LEU A 109 14.70 -7.71 -3.54
CA LEU A 109 15.58 -8.61 -2.78
C LEU A 109 16.97 -8.79 -3.42
N LYS A 110 17.11 -8.52 -4.72
CA LYS A 110 18.39 -8.60 -5.44
C LYS A 110 19.21 -7.30 -5.36
N VAL A 111 18.59 -6.18 -4.98
CA VAL A 111 19.22 -4.85 -5.04
C VAL A 111 20.20 -4.58 -3.89
N ARG A 112 20.27 -5.41 -2.83
CA ARG A 112 21.42 -5.47 -1.88
C ARG A 112 21.27 -6.58 -0.84
N VAL A 113 22.11 -7.61 -0.97
CA VAL A 113 23.03 -8.07 0.11
C VAL A 113 24.43 -7.85 -0.42
#